data_AF-A0A520CTJ6-F1
#
_entry.id   AF-A0A520CTJ6-F1
#
_cell.length_a   1.000
_cell.length_b   1.000
_cell.length_c   1.000
_cell.angle_alpha   90.00
_cell.angle_beta   90.00
_cell.angle_gamma   90.00
#
_symmetry.space_group_name_H-M   'P 1'
#
loop_
_entity.id
_entity.type
_entity.pdbx_description
1 polymer ?
#
loop_
_entity_poly.entity_id
_entity_poly.type
_entity_poly.pdbx_seq_one_letter_code
_entity_poly.pdbx_strand_id
1 'polypeptide(L)'
;MKPIQVGLLGIGTVGSGTFNVLRRNQEEIKRRAGRGIEIAMVADLDVERARAVVGEGARVVADAREVIANPDIDIVVELIGGYGIARQLVLEAIAAGKHVVTANKALLAVHGTEIFAAAQQKGVMVAFEAAVAGGIPIIKALREGLTANSIQWIAGIINGTTNFILSEMRDKGLDFATVLKEAQRLGYAEADPTFDIEGVDAAHKITLMSAIAFGMPVQFDKAHVEGITQLA
;
A
#
# COMPACT_ATOMS: atom_id res chain seq x y z
N MET A 1 -19.37 14.98 -16.51
CA MET A 1 -18.41 15.65 -15.59
C MET A 1 -16.99 15.28 -16.00
N LYS A 2 -16.03 16.20 -15.88
CA LYS A 2 -14.61 15.92 -16.15
C LYS A 2 -14.15 14.76 -15.24
N PRO A 3 -13.53 13.69 -15.77
CA PRO A 3 -12.95 12.63 -14.95
C PRO A 3 -11.84 13.17 -14.05
N ILE A 4 -11.68 12.60 -12.86
CA ILE A 4 -10.51 12.83 -12.02
C ILE A 4 -9.31 12.19 -12.72
N GLN A 5 -8.22 12.94 -12.83
CA GLN A 5 -7.00 12.46 -13.46
C GLN A 5 -6.02 11.96 -12.42
N VAL A 6 -5.50 10.76 -12.64
CA VAL A 6 -4.62 10.06 -11.72
C VAL A 6 -3.25 9.85 -12.36
N GLY A 7 -2.21 10.12 -11.58
CA GLY A 7 -0.83 9.80 -11.89
C GLY A 7 -0.37 8.58 -11.10
N LEU A 8 0.18 7.58 -11.77
CA LEU A 8 0.67 6.35 -11.13
C LEU A 8 2.20 6.36 -11.05
N LEU A 9 2.76 6.14 -9.87
CA LEU A 9 4.21 6.00 -9.67
C LEU A 9 4.52 4.52 -9.39
N GLY A 10 5.10 3.85 -10.38
CA GLY A 10 5.37 2.41 -10.38
C GLY A 10 4.22 1.59 -10.97
N ILE A 11 4.52 0.75 -11.96
CA ILE A 11 3.55 -0.15 -12.62
C ILE A 11 3.98 -1.63 -12.57
N GLY A 12 4.39 -2.07 -11.37
CA GLY A 12 4.56 -3.49 -11.08
C GLY A 12 3.22 -4.25 -11.01
N THR A 13 3.18 -5.36 -10.28
CA THR A 13 1.98 -6.21 -10.13
C THR A 13 0.76 -5.41 -9.64
N VAL A 14 0.93 -4.64 -8.56
CA VAL A 14 -0.17 -3.84 -7.99
C VAL A 14 -0.57 -2.72 -8.93
N GLY A 15 0.39 -1.97 -9.49
CA GLY A 15 0.09 -0.84 -10.39
C GLY A 15 -0.61 -1.26 -11.67
N SER A 16 -0.18 -2.37 -12.27
CA SER A 16 -0.85 -2.99 -13.42
C SER A 16 -2.27 -3.44 -13.06
N GLY A 17 -2.45 -4.04 -11.88
CA GLY A 17 -3.76 -4.40 -11.34
C GLY A 17 -4.68 -3.18 -11.18
N THR A 18 -4.18 -2.10 -10.58
CA THR A 18 -4.91 -0.84 -10.41
C THR A 18 -5.35 -0.27 -11.76
N PHE A 19 -4.44 -0.20 -12.75
CA PHE A 19 -4.75 0.29 -14.09
C PHE A 19 -5.87 -0.51 -14.76
N ASN A 20 -5.76 -1.84 -14.73
CA ASN A 20 -6.74 -2.72 -15.35
C ASN A 20 -8.10 -2.68 -14.64
N VAL A 21 -8.13 -2.63 -13.31
CA VAL A 21 -9.37 -2.56 -12.53
C VAL A 21 -10.10 -1.24 -12.80
N LEU A 22 -9.39 -0.11 -12.78
CA LEU A 22 -10.00 1.19 -13.06
C LEU A 22 -10.56 1.24 -14.48
N ARG A 23 -9.84 0.72 -15.47
CA ARG A 23 -10.33 0.68 -16.86
C ARG A 23 -11.55 -0.22 -17.01
N ARG A 24 -11.50 -1.44 -16.48
CA ARG A 24 -12.59 -2.43 -16.59
C ARG A 24 -13.87 -1.98 -15.89
N ASN A 25 -13.75 -1.31 -14.74
CA ASN A 25 -14.88 -0.99 -13.87
C ASN A 25 -15.35 0.47 -14.02
N GLN A 26 -14.97 1.19 -15.08
CA GLN A 26 -15.30 2.62 -15.25
C GLN A 26 -16.78 2.94 -15.10
N GLU A 27 -17.68 2.08 -15.60
CA GLU A 27 -19.12 2.33 -15.51
C GLU A 27 -19.61 2.34 -14.07
N GLU A 28 -19.18 1.37 -13.26
CA GLU A 28 -19.55 1.29 -11.85
C GLU A 28 -18.89 2.41 -11.02
N ILE A 29 -17.64 2.76 -11.35
CA ILE A 29 -16.95 3.90 -10.73
C ILE A 29 -17.70 5.20 -11.01
N LYS A 30 -18.13 5.45 -12.25
CA LYS A 30 -18.94 6.62 -12.62
C LYS A 30 -20.24 6.68 -11.85
N ARG A 31 -20.92 5.53 -11.65
CA ARG A 31 -22.16 5.46 -10.85
C ARG A 31 -21.94 5.81 -9.37
N ARG A 32 -20.84 5.35 -8.76
CA ARG A 32 -20.58 5.55 -7.32
C ARG A 32 -19.88 6.87 -6.99
N ALA A 33 -18.87 7.23 -7.76
CA ALA A 33 -18.08 8.45 -7.56
C ALA A 33 -18.70 9.68 -8.27
N GLY A 34 -19.75 9.48 -9.07
CA GLY A 34 -20.40 10.50 -9.88
C GLY A 34 -19.61 10.91 -11.15
N ARG A 35 -18.31 10.59 -11.23
CA ARG A 35 -17.42 10.85 -12.37
C ARG A 35 -16.44 9.71 -12.60
N GLY A 36 -15.80 9.70 -13.77
CA GLY A 36 -14.72 8.76 -14.05
C GLY A 36 -13.47 9.05 -13.22
N ILE A 37 -12.65 8.02 -13.03
CA ILE A 37 -11.32 8.10 -12.43
C ILE A 37 -10.36 7.46 -13.42
N GLU A 38 -9.51 8.25 -14.05
CA GLU A 38 -8.71 7.82 -15.20
C GLU A 38 -7.22 8.02 -14.90
N ILE A 39 -6.41 7.00 -15.20
CA ILE A 39 -4.95 7.13 -15.10
C ILE A 39 -4.47 7.82 -16.38
N ALA A 40 -3.99 9.05 -16.24
CA ALA A 40 -3.53 9.85 -17.36
C ALA A 40 -2.02 9.70 -17.59
N MET A 41 -1.26 9.49 -16.51
CA MET A 41 0.19 9.35 -16.58
C MET A 41 0.69 8.22 -15.68
N VAL A 42 1.73 7.52 -16.14
CA VAL A 42 2.46 6.50 -15.40
C VAL A 42 3.94 6.82 -15.42
N ALA A 43 4.59 6.82 -14.26
CA ALA A 43 6.03 6.90 -14.13
C ALA A 43 6.60 5.54 -13.74
N ASP A 44 7.54 5.03 -14.53
CA ASP A 44 8.29 3.81 -14.22
C ASP A 44 9.70 3.89 -14.83
N LEU A 45 10.68 3.28 -14.17
CA LEU A 45 12.05 3.24 -14.69
C LEU A 45 12.13 2.40 -15.98
N ASP A 46 11.33 1.34 -16.07
CA ASP A 46 11.20 0.53 -17.27
C ASP A 46 10.00 1.01 -18.11
N VAL A 47 10.26 2.06 -18.89
CA VAL A 47 9.26 2.74 -19.72
C VAL A 47 8.68 1.80 -20.80
N GLU A 48 9.48 0.91 -21.37
CA GLU A 48 9.02 0.00 -22.43
C GLU A 48 8.04 -1.03 -21.86
N ARG A 49 8.38 -1.64 -20.71
CA ARG A 49 7.45 -2.53 -19.98
C ARG A 49 6.17 -1.79 -19.59
N ALA A 50 6.30 -0.57 -19.06
CA ALA A 50 5.14 0.23 -18.67
C ALA A 50 4.23 0.56 -19.86
N ARG A 51 4.79 0.90 -21.03
CA ARG A 51 4.04 1.12 -22.28
C ARG A 51 3.31 -0.15 -22.74
N ALA A 52 3.94 -1.31 -22.62
CA ALA A 52 3.30 -2.58 -22.97
C ALA A 52 2.06 -2.87 -22.09
N VAL A 53 2.07 -2.44 -20.82
CA VAL A 53 0.92 -2.59 -19.91
C VAL A 53 -0.19 -1.60 -20.23
N VAL A 54 0.14 -0.31 -20.42
CA VAL A 54 -0.90 0.74 -20.55
C VAL A 54 -1.40 0.94 -21.98
N GLY A 55 -0.62 0.55 -22.99
CA GLY A 55 -0.90 0.84 -24.40
C GLY A 55 -1.09 2.34 -24.64
N GLU A 56 -2.18 2.70 -25.29
CA GLU A 56 -2.57 4.11 -25.53
C GLU A 56 -3.39 4.71 -24.37
N GLY A 57 -3.60 3.96 -23.28
CA GLY A 57 -4.49 4.36 -22.20
C GLY A 57 -3.90 5.38 -21.22
N ALA A 58 -2.58 5.57 -21.21
CA ALA A 58 -1.90 6.56 -20.38
C ALA A 58 -0.55 6.95 -20.99
N ARG A 59 -0.09 8.18 -20.73
CA ARG A 59 1.26 8.61 -21.09
C ARG A 59 2.27 8.01 -20.10
N VAL A 60 3.31 7.36 -20.62
CA VAL A 60 4.41 6.83 -19.79
C VAL A 60 5.60 7.79 -19.82
N VAL A 61 6.16 8.04 -18.63
CA VAL A 61 7.35 8.88 -18.41
C VAL A 61 8.37 8.13 -17.54
N ALA A 62 9.65 8.51 -17.66
CA ALA A 62 10.71 7.93 -16.84
C ALA A 62 10.87 8.63 -15.48
N ASP A 63 10.48 9.91 -15.40
CA ASP A 63 10.58 10.71 -14.18
C ASP A 63 9.21 10.91 -13.53
N ALA A 64 9.07 10.45 -12.29
CA ALA A 64 7.89 10.65 -11.46
C ALA A 64 7.54 12.13 -11.23
N ARG A 65 8.53 13.03 -11.30
CA ARG A 65 8.31 14.47 -11.14
C ARG A 65 7.52 15.08 -12.29
N GLU A 66 7.58 14.50 -13.50
CA GLU A 66 6.71 14.92 -14.60
C GLU A 66 5.23 14.67 -14.28
N VAL A 67 4.92 13.56 -13.58
CA VAL A 67 3.56 13.25 -13.12
C VAL A 67 3.12 14.25 -12.05
N ILE A 68 3.99 14.55 -11.09
CA ILE A 68 3.71 15.48 -9.99
C ILE A 68 3.51 16.91 -10.50
N ALA A 69 4.33 17.34 -11.47
CA ALA A 69 4.30 18.68 -12.03
C ALA A 69 3.12 18.91 -12.98
N ASN A 70 2.48 17.85 -13.49
CA ASN A 70 1.36 17.99 -14.41
C ASN A 70 0.14 18.62 -13.69
N PRO A 71 -0.33 19.82 -14.09
CA PRO A 71 -1.44 20.51 -13.44
C PRO A 71 -2.78 19.79 -13.57
N ASP A 72 -2.95 18.93 -14.59
CA ASP A 72 -4.19 18.18 -14.78
C ASP A 72 -4.34 16.99 -13.84
N ILE A 73 -3.26 16.47 -13.25
CA ILE A 73 -3.31 15.35 -12.29
C ILE A 73 -3.89 15.83 -10.97
N ASP A 74 -4.94 15.19 -10.46
CA ASP A 74 -5.53 15.51 -9.15
C ASP A 74 -4.94 14.64 -8.04
N ILE A 75 -4.66 13.37 -8.37
CA ILE A 75 -4.27 12.32 -7.41
C ILE A 75 -3.01 11.61 -7.90
N VAL A 76 -2.04 11.45 -7.01
CA VAL A 76 -0.86 10.60 -7.22
C VAL A 76 -1.04 9.29 -6.47
N VAL A 77 -0.88 8.16 -7.16
CA VAL A 77 -0.89 6.82 -6.59
C VAL A 77 0.56 6.33 -6.53
N GLU A 78 1.10 6.14 -5.33
CA GLU A 78 2.48 5.69 -5.09
C GLU A 78 2.53 4.18 -4.82
N LEU A 79 3.24 3.44 -5.68
CA LEU A 79 3.43 1.99 -5.64
C LEU A 79 4.89 1.59 -5.92
N ILE A 80 5.84 2.47 -5.60
CA ILE A 80 7.28 2.23 -5.78
C ILE A 80 7.79 1.28 -4.69
N GLY A 81 7.30 1.46 -3.46
CA GLY A 81 7.82 0.75 -2.30
C GLY A 81 9.11 1.34 -1.75
N GLY A 82 9.59 0.78 -0.63
CA GLY A 82 10.77 1.27 0.09
C GLY A 82 10.56 2.64 0.72
N TYR A 83 11.66 3.28 1.17
CA TYR A 83 11.60 4.54 1.90
C TYR A 83 12.15 5.73 1.10
N GLY A 84 13.34 5.59 0.52
CA GLY A 84 14.15 6.70 0.01
C GLY A 84 13.42 7.63 -0.96
N ILE A 85 13.33 7.24 -2.23
CA ILE A 85 12.71 8.08 -3.26
C ILE A 85 11.19 8.19 -3.08
N ALA A 86 10.54 7.15 -2.56
CA ALA A 86 9.09 7.14 -2.31
C ALA A 86 8.68 8.25 -1.34
N ARG A 87 9.41 8.44 -0.23
CA ARG A 87 9.17 9.54 0.72
C ARG A 87 9.27 10.91 0.04
N GLN A 88 10.33 11.12 -0.73
CA GLN A 88 10.57 12.40 -1.41
C GLN A 88 9.42 12.71 -2.38
N LEU A 89 9.06 11.76 -3.24
CA LEU A 89 7.99 11.94 -4.23
C LEU A 89 6.61 12.15 -3.59
N VAL A 90 6.31 11.47 -2.48
CA VAL A 90 5.06 11.68 -1.72
C VAL A 90 5.01 13.10 -1.15
N LEU A 91 6.09 13.57 -0.53
CA LEU A 91 6.15 14.93 0.01
C LEU A 91 6.12 16.00 -1.09
N GLU A 92 6.78 15.76 -2.22
CA GLU A 92 6.72 16.64 -3.40
C GLU A 92 5.30 16.70 -3.99
N ALA A 93 4.60 15.56 -4.10
CA ALA A 93 3.21 15.50 -4.56
C ALA A 93 2.27 16.28 -3.62
N ILE A 94 2.43 16.11 -2.31
CA ILE A 94 1.71 16.88 -1.30
C ILE A 94 2.01 18.37 -1.46
N ALA A 95 3.28 18.76 -1.57
CA ALA A 95 3.68 20.15 -1.74
C ALA A 95 3.08 20.78 -3.01
N ALA A 96 2.92 19.99 -4.08
CA ALA A 96 2.25 20.37 -5.32
C ALA A 96 0.71 20.41 -5.22
N GLY A 97 0.12 20.09 -4.07
CA GLY A 97 -1.33 20.13 -3.84
C GLY A 97 -2.08 18.89 -4.38
N LYS A 98 -1.37 17.79 -4.63
CA LYS A 98 -1.98 16.53 -5.09
C LYS A 98 -2.46 15.71 -3.89
N HIS A 99 -3.59 15.02 -4.03
CA HIS A 99 -3.92 13.95 -3.10
C HIS A 99 -3.00 12.74 -3.34
N VAL A 100 -2.73 11.96 -2.31
CA VAL A 100 -1.86 10.78 -2.41
C VAL A 100 -2.63 9.53 -2.00
N VAL A 101 -2.49 8.46 -2.78
CA VAL A 101 -2.89 7.10 -2.40
C VAL A 101 -1.65 6.22 -2.41
N THR A 102 -1.39 5.44 -1.36
CA THR A 102 -0.20 4.57 -1.31
C THR A 102 -0.51 3.20 -0.71
N ALA A 103 0.21 2.18 -1.16
CA ALA A 103 0.23 0.84 -0.54
C ALA A 103 1.49 0.61 0.32
N ASN A 104 2.30 1.64 0.54
CA ASN A 104 3.62 1.54 1.14
C ASN A 104 3.55 1.58 2.67
N LYS A 105 3.24 0.43 3.28
CA LYS A 105 3.18 0.26 4.73
C LYS A 105 4.46 0.67 5.46
N ALA A 106 5.61 0.34 4.87
CA ALA A 106 6.92 0.59 5.44
C ALA A 106 7.15 2.10 5.57
N LEU A 107 6.97 2.84 4.46
CA LEU A 107 7.06 4.31 4.44
C LEU A 107 6.17 4.95 5.50
N LEU A 108 4.92 4.52 5.61
CA LEU A 108 3.97 5.10 6.57
C LEU A 108 4.27 4.72 8.02
N ALA A 109 4.78 3.51 8.28
CA ALA A 109 5.14 3.09 9.62
C ALA A 109 6.30 3.92 10.20
N VAL A 110 7.23 4.36 9.35
CA VAL A 110 8.43 5.11 9.79
C VAL A 110 8.27 6.62 9.61
N HIS A 111 7.64 7.08 8.53
CA HIS A 111 7.55 8.49 8.16
C HIS A 111 6.11 9.02 8.11
N GLY A 112 5.11 8.23 8.53
CA GLY A 112 3.70 8.61 8.47
C GLY A 112 3.39 9.93 9.18
N THR A 113 3.97 10.15 10.37
CA THR A 113 3.75 11.39 11.14
C THR A 113 4.09 12.65 10.34
N GLU A 114 5.22 12.65 9.65
CA GLU A 114 5.64 13.77 8.78
C GLU A 114 4.70 13.91 7.57
N ILE A 115 4.41 12.80 6.90
CA ILE A 115 3.58 12.78 5.68
C ILE A 115 2.17 13.28 5.97
N PHE A 116 1.53 12.80 7.05
CA PHE A 116 0.19 13.22 7.43
C PHE A 116 0.16 14.69 7.89
N ALA A 117 1.18 15.16 8.60
CA ALA A 117 1.28 16.57 8.98
C ALA A 117 1.41 17.49 7.75
N ALA A 118 2.26 17.13 6.78
CA ALA A 118 2.40 17.87 5.53
C ALA A 118 1.09 17.90 4.72
N ALA A 119 0.40 16.75 4.64
CA ALA A 119 -0.88 16.66 3.95
C ALA A 119 -1.96 17.53 4.62
N GLN A 120 -2.03 17.51 5.95
CA GLN A 120 -2.94 18.36 6.71
C GLN A 120 -2.66 19.85 6.50
N GLN A 121 -1.39 20.26 6.55
CA GLN A 121 -0.99 21.66 6.33
C GLN A 121 -1.34 22.15 4.92
N LYS A 122 -1.21 21.29 3.91
CA LYS A 122 -1.58 21.63 2.53
C LYS A 122 -3.09 21.57 2.28
N GLY A 123 -3.84 20.80 3.09
CA GLY A 123 -5.26 20.53 2.86
C GLY A 123 -5.51 19.43 1.83
N VAL A 124 -4.60 18.46 1.70
CA VAL A 124 -4.76 17.30 0.81
C VAL A 124 -4.91 16.00 1.61
N MET A 125 -5.43 14.96 0.97
CA MET A 125 -5.60 13.64 1.59
C MET A 125 -4.43 12.71 1.27
N VAL A 126 -4.05 11.89 2.25
CA VAL A 126 -3.19 10.70 2.07
C VAL A 126 -4.00 9.47 2.48
N ALA A 127 -4.35 8.62 1.51
CA ALA A 127 -5.12 7.40 1.72
C ALA A 127 -4.22 6.16 1.56
N PHE A 128 -4.43 5.14 2.41
CA PHE A 128 -3.51 4.01 2.52
C PHE A 128 -4.16 2.67 2.87
N GLU A 129 -5.41 2.46 2.46
CA GLU A 129 -6.12 1.19 2.69
C GLU A 129 -5.28 -0.03 2.22
N ALA A 130 -4.70 0.06 1.02
CA ALA A 130 -3.92 -1.03 0.43
C ALA A 130 -2.61 -1.37 1.18
N ALA A 131 -2.14 -0.52 2.10
CA ALA A 131 -0.97 -0.83 2.92
C ALA A 131 -1.26 -1.90 3.99
N VAL A 132 -2.53 -2.09 4.39
CA VAL A 132 -2.91 -2.96 5.50
C VAL A 132 -3.98 -3.95 5.05
N ALA A 133 -3.76 -5.23 5.31
CA ALA A 133 -4.71 -6.31 5.03
C ALA A 133 -5.18 -6.43 3.56
N GLY A 134 -4.44 -5.85 2.61
CA GLY A 134 -4.65 -6.03 1.17
C GLY A 134 -6.02 -5.55 0.71
N GLY A 135 -6.92 -6.49 0.39
CA GLY A 135 -8.27 -6.21 -0.09
C GLY A 135 -9.33 -6.07 1.01
N ILE A 136 -8.98 -6.31 2.28
CA ILE A 136 -9.90 -6.17 3.42
C ILE A 136 -10.00 -4.68 3.77
N PRO A 137 -11.20 -4.07 3.78
CA PRO A 137 -11.38 -2.62 3.99
C PRO A 137 -11.28 -2.24 5.48
N ILE A 138 -10.18 -2.61 6.13
CA ILE A 138 -10.00 -2.49 7.58
C ILE A 138 -9.80 -1.03 8.02
N ILE A 139 -9.08 -0.23 7.23
CA ILE A 139 -8.86 1.19 7.53
C ILE A 139 -10.18 1.94 7.44
N LYS A 140 -10.99 1.69 6.40
CA LYS A 140 -12.34 2.22 6.28
C LYS A 140 -13.25 1.77 7.42
N ALA A 141 -13.21 0.50 7.81
CA ALA A 141 -14.01 -0.02 8.92
C ALA A 141 -13.66 0.67 10.24
N LEU A 142 -12.38 0.79 10.57
CA LEU A 142 -11.90 1.45 11.79
C LEU A 142 -12.20 2.95 11.80
N ARG A 143 -11.97 3.64 10.67
CA ARG A 143 -12.08 5.10 10.58
C ARG A 143 -13.52 5.59 10.43
N GLU A 144 -14.33 4.91 9.61
CA GLU A 144 -15.67 5.38 9.24
C GLU A 144 -16.74 4.50 9.90
N GLY A 145 -16.66 3.18 9.75
CA GLY A 145 -17.70 2.25 10.21
C GLY A 145 -17.85 2.20 11.73
N LEU A 146 -16.74 2.29 12.45
CA LEU A 146 -16.69 2.19 13.91
C LEU A 146 -16.56 3.56 14.60
N THR A 147 -16.79 4.67 13.90
CA THR A 147 -16.55 6.03 14.41
C THR A 147 -17.26 6.35 15.74
N ALA A 148 -18.41 5.70 16.02
CA ALA A 148 -19.17 5.87 17.26
C ALA A 148 -18.72 4.97 18.42
N ASN A 149 -17.73 4.09 18.21
CA ASN A 149 -17.31 3.09 19.19
C ASN A 149 -15.96 3.44 19.80
N SER A 150 -15.80 3.11 21.08
CA SER A 150 -14.48 3.08 21.72
C SER A 150 -13.84 1.71 21.48
N ILE A 151 -12.80 1.70 20.65
CA ILE A 151 -12.07 0.46 20.34
C ILE A 151 -11.20 0.11 21.55
N GLN A 152 -11.42 -1.08 22.12
CA GLN A 152 -10.70 -1.55 23.30
C GLN A 152 -9.41 -2.29 22.94
N TRP A 153 -9.43 -3.08 21.87
CA TRP A 153 -8.28 -3.87 21.40
C TRP A 153 -8.47 -4.24 19.93
N ILE A 154 -7.36 -4.61 19.28
CA ILE A 154 -7.32 -5.12 17.92
C ILE A 154 -6.35 -6.30 17.88
N ALA A 155 -6.76 -7.39 17.24
CA ALA A 155 -5.90 -8.52 16.92
C ALA A 155 -6.19 -8.97 15.49
N GLY A 156 -5.16 -9.50 14.80
CA GLY A 156 -5.34 -9.96 13.43
C GLY A 156 -4.16 -10.75 12.89
N ILE A 157 -4.48 -11.74 12.06
CA ILE A 157 -3.52 -12.45 11.21
C ILE A 157 -3.37 -11.60 9.93
N ILE A 158 -2.29 -10.84 9.87
CA ILE A 158 -2.11 -9.79 8.85
C ILE A 158 -0.85 -9.98 7.98
N ASN A 159 -0.17 -11.12 8.10
CA ASN A 159 0.90 -11.55 7.21
C ASN A 159 0.56 -12.92 6.60
N GLY A 160 0.53 -12.98 5.26
CA GLY A 160 0.11 -14.19 4.55
C GLY A 160 1.16 -15.29 4.57
N THR A 161 2.44 -14.93 4.44
CA THR A 161 3.57 -15.85 4.38
C THR A 161 3.75 -16.61 5.70
N THR A 162 3.78 -15.92 6.83
CA THR A 162 3.87 -16.57 8.15
C THR A 162 2.64 -17.42 8.45
N ASN A 163 1.44 -16.94 8.10
CA ASN A 163 0.22 -17.72 8.30
C ASN A 163 0.20 -19.00 7.45
N PHE A 164 0.70 -18.94 6.21
CA PHE A 164 0.85 -20.12 5.37
C PHE A 164 1.82 -21.12 6.01
N ILE A 165 3.00 -20.64 6.43
CA ILE A 165 4.02 -21.48 7.06
C ILE A 165 3.47 -22.17 8.31
N LEU A 166 2.84 -21.43 9.23
CA LEU A 166 2.28 -21.99 10.46
C LEU A 166 1.15 -23.00 10.18
N SER A 167 0.33 -22.73 9.16
CA SER A 167 -0.75 -23.66 8.76
C SER A 167 -0.17 -24.97 8.23
N GLU A 168 0.85 -24.89 7.37
CA GLU A 168 1.51 -26.05 6.77
C GLU A 168 2.31 -26.87 7.78
N MET A 169 3.01 -26.21 8.72
CA MET A 169 3.68 -26.89 9.84
C MET A 169 2.67 -27.69 10.67
N ARG A 170 1.53 -27.08 11.03
CA ARG A 170 0.47 -27.74 11.79
C ARG A 170 -0.15 -28.91 11.02
N ASP A 171 -0.51 -28.70 9.76
CA ASP A 171 -1.30 -29.67 9.00
C ASP A 171 -0.46 -30.87 8.54
N LYS A 172 0.83 -30.67 8.27
CA LYS A 172 1.73 -31.71 7.78
C LYS A 172 2.71 -32.24 8.84
N GLY A 173 2.78 -31.60 10.01
CA GLY A 173 3.74 -31.96 11.06
C GLY A 173 5.19 -31.79 10.62
N LEU A 174 5.46 -30.82 9.74
CA LEU A 174 6.79 -30.54 9.18
C LEU A 174 7.48 -29.42 9.96
N ASP A 175 8.82 -29.47 10.00
CA ASP A 175 9.61 -28.41 10.62
C ASP A 175 9.57 -27.09 9.83
N PHE A 176 9.85 -25.99 10.53
CA PHE A 176 9.86 -24.64 9.96
C PHE A 176 10.73 -24.52 8.70
N ALA A 177 11.96 -25.06 8.74
CA ALA A 177 12.91 -24.93 7.63
C ALA A 177 12.44 -25.64 6.36
N THR A 178 11.76 -26.77 6.50
CA THR A 178 11.17 -27.53 5.39
C THR A 178 10.02 -26.76 4.78
N VAL A 179 9.10 -26.25 5.60
CA VAL A 179 7.93 -25.50 5.12
C VAL A 179 8.35 -24.16 4.50
N LEU A 180 9.35 -23.48 5.05
CA LEU A 180 9.88 -22.24 4.48
C LEU A 180 10.40 -22.45 3.05
N LYS A 181 11.18 -23.52 2.82
CA LYS A 181 11.68 -23.86 1.48
C LYS A 181 10.53 -24.13 0.51
N GLU A 182 9.48 -24.82 0.98
CA GLU A 182 8.31 -25.09 0.16
C GLU A 182 7.51 -23.82 -0.14
N ALA A 183 7.33 -22.93 0.84
CA ALA A 183 6.70 -21.63 0.66
C ALA A 183 7.46 -20.80 -0.38
N GLN A 184 8.80 -20.82 -0.37
CA GLN A 184 9.62 -20.16 -1.40
C GLN A 184 9.43 -20.79 -2.77
N ARG A 185 9.45 -22.12 -2.86
CA ARG A 185 9.26 -22.86 -4.12
C ARG A 185 7.89 -22.58 -4.76
N LEU A 186 6.85 -22.43 -3.94
CA LEU A 186 5.49 -22.14 -4.37
C LEU A 186 5.22 -20.64 -4.58
N GLY A 187 6.16 -19.77 -4.24
CA GLY A 187 6.03 -18.32 -4.37
C GLY A 187 5.19 -17.63 -3.28
N TYR A 188 4.94 -18.31 -2.15
CA TYR A 188 4.32 -17.72 -0.96
C TYR A 188 5.32 -16.91 -0.11
N ALA A 189 6.61 -17.19 -0.24
CA ALA A 189 7.69 -16.47 0.42
C ALA A 189 8.71 -15.99 -0.63
N GLU A 190 9.28 -14.80 -0.41
CA GLU A 190 10.36 -14.29 -1.25
C GLU A 190 11.70 -14.99 -0.93
N ALA A 191 12.71 -14.75 -1.78
CA ALA A 191 14.05 -15.30 -1.58
C ALA A 191 14.67 -14.83 -0.25
N ASP A 192 14.43 -13.57 0.12
CA ASP A 192 14.69 -13.04 1.45
C ASP A 192 13.35 -12.80 2.18
N PRO A 193 12.90 -13.76 3.00
CA PRO A 193 11.62 -13.69 3.69
C PRO A 193 11.72 -13.01 5.07
N THR A 194 12.86 -12.37 5.40
CA THR A 194 13.15 -11.85 6.75
C THR A 194 12.04 -10.92 7.26
N PHE A 195 11.54 -10.03 6.40
CA PHE A 195 10.45 -9.11 6.76
C PHE A 195 9.16 -9.82 7.20
N ASP A 196 8.89 -10.99 6.65
CA ASP A 196 7.72 -11.79 6.99
C ASP A 196 7.98 -12.61 8.25
N ILE A 197 9.02 -13.45 8.24
CA ILE A 197 9.24 -14.47 9.28
C ILE A 197 9.72 -13.88 10.62
N GLU A 198 10.34 -12.70 10.60
CA GLU A 198 10.72 -11.95 11.82
C GLU A 198 9.62 -10.99 12.28
N GLY A 199 8.43 -11.02 11.66
CA GLY A 199 7.25 -10.28 12.12
C GLY A 199 7.21 -8.79 11.78
N VAL A 200 8.21 -8.26 11.06
CA VAL A 200 8.32 -6.83 10.74
C VAL A 200 7.15 -6.31 9.90
N ASP A 201 6.71 -7.07 8.89
CA ASP A 201 5.56 -6.69 8.06
C ASP A 201 4.26 -6.64 8.86
N ALA A 202 4.02 -7.62 9.74
CA ALA A 202 2.88 -7.63 10.64
C ALA A 202 2.95 -6.44 11.62
N ALA A 203 4.13 -6.13 12.13
CA ALA A 203 4.37 -5.01 13.04
C ALA A 203 4.11 -3.64 12.37
N HIS A 204 4.51 -3.46 11.10
CA HIS A 204 4.14 -2.26 10.34
C HIS A 204 2.62 -2.11 10.22
N LYS A 205 1.92 -3.18 9.85
CA LYS A 205 0.47 -3.17 9.66
C LYS A 205 -0.28 -2.90 10.96
N ILE A 206 0.07 -3.57 12.06
CA ILE A 206 -0.59 -3.35 13.36
C ILE A 206 -0.30 -1.97 13.93
N THR A 207 0.88 -1.38 13.66
CA THR A 207 1.19 0.00 14.05
C THR A 207 0.26 0.99 13.37
N LEU A 208 0.04 0.84 12.05
CA LEU A 208 -0.90 1.68 11.30
C LEU A 208 -2.34 1.48 11.77
N MET A 209 -2.76 0.24 12.03
CA MET A 209 -4.09 -0.05 12.58
C MET A 209 -4.28 0.58 13.96
N SER A 210 -3.28 0.49 14.83
CA SER A 210 -3.31 1.06 16.19
C SER A 210 -3.40 2.58 16.17
N ALA A 211 -2.64 3.24 15.30
CA ALA A 211 -2.70 4.69 15.13
C ALA A 211 -4.10 5.17 14.79
N ILE A 212 -4.80 4.47 13.88
CA ILE A 212 -6.17 4.82 13.49
C ILE A 212 -7.17 4.48 14.58
N ALA A 213 -7.05 3.28 15.16
CA ALA A 213 -8.03 2.78 16.12
C ALA A 213 -8.06 3.56 17.42
N PHE A 214 -6.88 4.01 17.88
CA PHE A 214 -6.72 4.69 19.16
C PHE A 214 -6.46 6.20 19.02
N GLY A 215 -6.44 6.73 17.79
CA GLY A 215 -6.24 8.15 17.53
C GLY A 215 -4.87 8.67 17.98
N MET A 216 -3.83 7.86 17.85
CA MET A 216 -2.48 8.15 18.32
C MET A 216 -1.48 8.28 17.17
N PRO A 217 -0.32 8.94 17.38
CA PRO A 217 0.76 8.95 16.39
C PRO A 217 1.24 7.53 16.04
N VAL A 218 1.80 7.38 14.84
CA VAL A 218 2.46 6.13 14.43
C VAL A 218 3.76 5.98 15.25
N GLN A 219 3.90 4.87 15.98
CA GLN A 219 5.02 4.60 16.90
C GLN A 219 5.57 3.19 16.69
N PHE A 220 6.09 2.90 15.49
CA PHE A 220 6.59 1.58 15.13
C PHE A 220 7.77 1.14 16.00
N ASP A 221 8.63 2.09 16.41
CA ASP A 221 9.77 1.89 17.30
C ASP A 221 9.40 1.35 18.69
N LYS A 222 8.13 1.46 19.07
CA LYS A 222 7.60 0.96 20.36
C LYS A 222 6.90 -0.39 20.24
N ALA A 223 6.75 -0.94 19.04
CA ALA A 223 6.14 -2.24 18.84
C ALA A 223 7.07 -3.34 19.34
N HIS A 224 6.56 -4.24 20.18
CA HIS A 224 7.23 -5.51 20.45
C HIS A 224 7.03 -6.42 19.24
N VAL A 225 8.12 -7.00 18.73
CA VAL A 225 8.11 -7.84 17.54
C VAL A 225 8.87 -9.12 17.82
N GLU A 226 8.21 -10.24 17.59
CA GLU A 226 8.79 -11.58 17.65
C GLU A 226 8.35 -12.36 16.41
N GLY A 227 9.31 -13.03 15.78
CA GLY A 227 9.09 -13.86 14.60
C GLY A 227 8.58 -15.26 14.90
N ILE A 228 8.50 -16.08 13.85
CA ILE A 228 8.10 -17.50 13.95
C ILE A 228 9.29 -18.46 13.87
N THR A 229 10.52 -17.93 13.76
CA THR A 229 11.72 -18.72 13.48
C THR A 229 12.18 -19.62 14.63
N GLN A 230 11.71 -19.36 15.85
CA GLN A 230 12.03 -20.15 17.05
C GLN A 230 10.96 -21.21 17.39
N LEU A 231 9.90 -21.31 16.58
CA LEU A 231 8.83 -22.28 16.81
C LEU A 231 9.28 -23.69 16.40
N ALA A 232 9.00 -24.66 17.27
CA ALA A 232 9.31 -26.07 17.09
C ALA A 232 8.28 -26.77 16.19
#